data_AF-A0A7I9YMP2-F1
#
_entry.id   AF-A0A7I9YMP2-F1
#
_cell.length_a   1.000
_cell.length_b   1.000
_cell.length_c   1.000
_cell.angle_alpha   90.00
_cell.angle_beta   90.00
_cell.angle_gamma   90.00
#
_symmetry.space_group_name_H-M   'P 1'
#
loop_
_entity.id
_entity.type
_entity.pdbx_description
1 polymer ?
#
loop_
_entity_poly.entity_id
_entity_poly.type
_entity_poly.pdbx_seq_one_letter_code
_entity_poly.pdbx_strand_id
1 'polypeptide(L)'
;MTAAKPLPEYYPDGDSRLAAFLAPRPRYNPWRQLWDQHPDYSVSDRDELPERTWGLCFMRQKKIQVCNKLDVHRRRCTIAHELVHIERGPVPSNPKFAEIEEEIVDEIASRRLIAFDDLVATIRECPNGAPSAWAYRLWVDRPTLEARFKNLRQQEIEAIDAIKTEAQYLTRSVDLIHKLRADE
;
A
#
# COMPACT_ATOMS: atom_id res chain seq x y z
N MET A 1 -1.56 34.21 3.71
CA MET A 1 -0.89 33.05 3.10
C MET A 1 -0.07 32.36 4.18
N THR A 2 -0.67 31.41 4.89
CA THR A 2 0.02 30.65 5.93
C THR A 2 0.49 29.35 5.31
N ALA A 3 1.81 29.21 5.13
CA ALA A 3 2.44 27.92 4.95
C ALA A 3 1.95 27.01 6.09
N ALA A 4 1.24 25.94 5.75
CA ALA A 4 0.79 24.99 6.75
C ALA A 4 2.03 24.45 7.48
N LYS A 5 1.99 24.56 8.80
CA LYS A 5 2.95 24.01 9.77
C LYS A 5 3.30 22.56 9.39
N PRO A 6 4.54 22.08 9.56
CA PRO A 6 4.91 20.71 9.21
C PRO A 6 3.88 19.73 9.80
N LEU A 7 3.27 18.93 8.93
CA LEU A 7 2.54 17.76 9.40
C LEU A 7 3.55 16.93 10.20
N PRO A 8 3.27 16.62 11.48
CA PRO A 8 4.08 15.65 12.21
C PRO A 8 4.20 14.42 11.31
N GLU A 9 5.40 13.86 11.18
CA GLU A 9 5.59 12.57 10.54
C GLU A 9 4.61 11.57 11.19
N TYR A 10 3.45 11.37 10.56
CA TYR A 10 2.38 10.56 11.12
C TYR A 10 2.74 9.10 10.86
N TYR A 11 3.70 8.61 11.62
CA TYR A 11 3.90 7.19 11.88
C TYR A 11 3.12 6.88 13.16
N PRO A 12 2.10 6.00 13.12
CA PRO A 12 1.31 5.66 14.30
C PRO A 12 2.11 4.89 15.38
N ASP A 13 3.37 4.53 15.11
CA ASP A 13 4.19 3.74 16.04
C ASP A 13 5.01 4.59 17.03
N GLY A 14 4.86 5.92 17.03
CA GLY A 14 5.18 6.77 18.18
C GLY A 14 6.64 6.84 18.66
N ASP A 15 7.61 6.18 18.01
CA ASP A 15 9.02 6.28 18.40
C ASP A 15 9.97 6.12 17.20
N SER A 16 10.31 7.26 16.59
CA SER A 16 11.23 7.33 15.46
C SER A 16 12.70 7.02 15.82
N ARG A 17 13.03 6.79 17.10
CA ARG A 17 14.41 6.47 17.52
C ARG A 17 14.67 4.98 17.69
N LEU A 18 13.67 4.19 18.08
CA LEU A 18 13.81 2.73 18.22
C LEU A 18 13.50 1.98 16.91
N ALA A 19 12.56 2.46 16.10
CA ALA A 19 12.26 1.84 14.80
C ALA A 19 13.46 1.90 13.83
N ALA A 20 14.29 2.94 13.89
CA ALA A 20 15.43 3.09 12.98
C ALA A 20 16.52 2.01 13.12
N PHE A 21 16.59 1.32 14.27
CA PHE A 21 17.62 0.31 14.54
C PHE A 21 17.19 -1.12 14.19
N LEU A 22 15.89 -1.36 13.97
CA LEU A 22 15.33 -2.70 13.69
C LEU A 22 14.37 -2.73 12.49
N ALA A 23 13.94 -1.58 11.96
CA ALA A 23 12.99 -1.56 10.86
C ALA A 23 13.68 -1.93 9.53
N PRO A 24 13.00 -2.71 8.68
CA PRO A 24 13.39 -2.84 7.27
C PRO A 24 13.46 -1.45 6.62
N ARG A 25 14.13 -1.35 5.46
CA ARG A 25 14.36 -0.09 4.70
C ARG A 25 13.18 0.88 4.83
N PRO A 26 13.44 2.20 5.00
CA PRO A 26 12.38 3.17 5.27
C PRO A 26 11.24 3.02 4.26
N ARG A 27 10.04 2.70 4.77
CA ARG A 27 8.84 2.49 3.96
C ARG A 27 8.54 3.74 3.15
N TYR A 28 8.22 3.55 1.88
CA TYR A 28 7.82 4.63 0.97
C TYR A 28 6.68 5.46 1.58
N ASN A 29 6.90 6.78 1.62
CA ASN A 29 5.93 7.75 2.13
C ASN A 29 5.51 8.72 1.00
N PRO A 30 4.28 8.61 0.48
CA PRO A 30 3.82 9.44 -0.63
C PRO A 30 3.70 10.92 -0.25
N TRP A 31 3.39 11.25 1.00
CA TRP A 31 3.35 12.64 1.46
C TRP A 31 4.73 13.29 1.42
N ARG A 32 5.76 12.53 1.79
CA ARG A 32 7.14 12.99 1.70
C ARG A 32 7.57 13.17 0.24
N GLN A 33 7.26 12.21 -0.64
CA GLN A 33 7.54 12.36 -2.06
C GLN A 33 6.88 13.62 -2.62
N LEU A 34 5.59 13.82 -2.33
CA LEU A 34 4.86 15.01 -2.75
C LEU A 34 5.55 16.29 -2.30
N TRP A 35 5.93 16.38 -1.03
CA TRP A 35 6.59 17.56 -0.47
C TRP A 35 7.97 17.81 -1.09
N ASP A 36 8.78 16.75 -1.21
CA ASP A 36 10.18 16.86 -1.65
C ASP A 36 10.29 17.09 -3.17
N GLN A 37 9.39 16.50 -3.97
CA GLN A 37 9.51 16.45 -5.44
C GLN A 37 8.45 17.28 -6.18
N HIS A 38 7.31 17.54 -5.54
CA HIS A 38 6.20 18.28 -6.14
C HIS A 38 5.68 19.39 -5.19
N PRO A 39 6.57 20.29 -4.71
CA PRO A 39 6.19 21.34 -3.75
C PRO A 39 5.20 22.37 -4.35
N ASP A 40 5.03 22.38 -5.67
CA ASP A 40 4.05 23.18 -6.40
C ASP A 40 2.63 22.60 -6.36
N TYR A 41 2.48 21.31 -6.00
CA TYR A 41 1.17 20.68 -5.89
C TYR A 41 0.52 20.92 -4.53
N SER A 42 -0.76 21.27 -4.56
CA SER A 42 -1.62 21.34 -3.38
C SER A 42 -2.48 20.08 -3.22
N VAL A 43 -2.73 19.66 -1.98
CA VAL A 43 -3.69 18.57 -1.68
C VAL A 43 -4.90 19.16 -0.98
N SER A 44 -6.10 18.75 -1.44
CA SER A 44 -7.37 19.14 -0.85
C SER A 44 -8.19 17.91 -0.51
N ASP A 45 -8.67 17.83 0.73
CA ASP A 45 -9.48 16.74 1.27
C ASP A 45 -10.83 17.21 1.78
N ARG A 46 -11.33 18.33 1.26
CA ARG A 46 -12.52 19.01 1.76
C ARG A 46 -13.82 18.42 1.21
N ASP A 47 -13.75 17.95 -0.03
CA ASP A 47 -14.93 17.58 -0.80
C ASP A 47 -15.15 16.06 -0.74
N GLU A 48 -16.42 15.68 -0.69
CA GLU A 48 -16.81 14.32 -1.07
C GLU A 48 -16.75 14.24 -2.61
N LEU A 49 -16.10 13.20 -3.12
CA LEU A 49 -16.00 12.94 -4.55
C LEU A 49 -17.14 12.01 -5.01
N PRO A 50 -17.43 11.94 -6.33
CA PRO A 50 -18.43 11.02 -6.88
C PRO A 50 -18.21 9.58 -6.43
N GLU A 51 -19.28 8.79 -6.45
CA GLU A 51 -19.23 7.38 -6.06
C GLU A 51 -18.11 6.64 -6.83
N ARG A 52 -17.36 5.80 -6.11
CA ARG A 52 -16.18 5.04 -6.61
C ARG A 52 -14.98 5.89 -7.04
N THR A 53 -14.99 7.21 -6.78
CA THR A 53 -13.83 8.08 -7.00
C THR A 53 -13.19 8.42 -5.65
N TRP A 54 -11.92 8.05 -5.49
CA TRP A 54 -11.18 8.30 -4.24
C TRP A 54 -10.22 9.48 -4.35
N GLY A 55 -9.67 9.72 -5.53
CA GLY A 55 -8.78 10.82 -5.84
C GLY A 55 -8.99 11.35 -7.25
N LEU A 56 -8.52 12.57 -7.47
CA LEU A 56 -8.41 13.20 -8.78
C LEU A 56 -7.15 14.08 -8.83
N CYS A 57 -6.32 13.88 -9.86
CA CYS A 57 -5.20 14.75 -10.18
C CYS A 57 -5.57 15.78 -11.26
N PHE A 58 -5.56 17.05 -10.88
CA PHE A 58 -5.70 18.20 -11.78
C PHE A 58 -4.32 18.76 -12.12
N MET A 59 -3.63 18.14 -13.09
CA MET A 59 -2.23 18.47 -13.42
C MET A 59 -2.02 19.93 -13.82
N ARG A 60 -2.94 20.55 -14.58
CA ARG A 60 -2.83 21.95 -15.00
C ARG A 60 -2.94 22.92 -13.82
N GLN A 61 -3.76 22.58 -12.85
CA GLN A 61 -4.02 23.37 -11.64
C GLN A 61 -3.05 23.02 -10.50
N LYS A 62 -2.16 22.05 -10.69
CA LYS A 62 -1.24 21.56 -9.66
C LYS A 62 -1.97 21.22 -8.36
N LYS A 63 -3.06 20.45 -8.49
CA LYS A 63 -3.94 20.11 -7.38
C LYS A 63 -4.28 18.63 -7.40
N ILE A 64 -4.15 17.99 -6.25
CA ILE A 64 -4.69 16.66 -5.96
C ILE A 64 -5.91 16.85 -5.07
N GLN A 65 -7.05 16.30 -5.48
CA GLN A 65 -8.20 16.15 -4.61
C GLN A 65 -8.26 14.71 -4.09
N VAL A 66 -8.54 14.57 -2.81
CA VAL A 66 -8.75 13.27 -2.14
C VAL A 66 -10.11 13.32 -1.47
N CYS A 67 -10.91 12.26 -1.59
CA CYS A 67 -12.24 12.24 -1.00
C CYS A 67 -12.16 12.33 0.54
N ASN A 68 -12.98 13.20 1.12
CA ASN A 68 -12.98 13.48 2.57
C ASN A 68 -13.47 12.30 3.45
N LYS A 69 -14.11 11.29 2.84
CA LYS A 69 -14.61 10.09 3.52
C LYS A 69 -13.55 8.99 3.70
N LEU A 70 -12.35 9.19 3.17
CA LEU A 70 -11.29 8.18 3.23
C LEU A 70 -10.58 8.19 4.58
N ASP A 71 -10.33 6.99 5.12
CA ASP A 71 -9.45 6.79 6.25
C ASP A 71 -7.97 7.05 5.88
N VAL A 72 -7.09 7.03 6.89
CA VAL A 72 -5.67 7.35 6.72
C VAL A 72 -4.95 6.41 5.73
N HIS A 73 -5.34 5.14 5.66
CA HIS A 73 -4.69 4.14 4.80
C HIS A 73 -5.12 4.36 3.34
N ARG A 74 -6.42 4.53 3.10
CA ARG A 74 -6.95 4.83 1.76
C ARG A 74 -6.39 6.14 1.22
N ARG A 75 -6.31 7.19 2.06
CA ARG A 75 -5.69 8.47 1.65
C ARG A 75 -4.23 8.29 1.24
N ARG A 76 -3.45 7.50 1.99
CA ARG A 76 -2.07 7.17 1.63
C ARG A 76 -2.00 6.48 0.26
N CYS A 77 -2.83 5.46 0.03
CA CYS A 77 -2.89 4.73 -1.24
C CYS A 77 -3.28 5.64 -2.39
N THR A 78 -4.35 6.43 -2.24
CA THR A 78 -4.81 7.39 -3.23
C THR A 78 -3.71 8.36 -3.62
N ILE A 79 -3.00 8.97 -2.66
CA ILE A 79 -1.96 9.96 -3.00
C ILE A 79 -0.78 9.30 -3.72
N ALA A 80 -0.40 8.07 -3.34
CA ALA A 80 0.60 7.33 -4.08
C ALA A 80 0.18 7.07 -5.53
N HIS A 81 -1.08 6.71 -5.75
CA HIS A 81 -1.66 6.52 -7.08
C HIS A 81 -1.63 7.84 -7.89
N GLU A 82 -2.12 8.95 -7.32
CA GLU A 82 -2.13 10.25 -8.01
C GLU A 82 -0.70 10.79 -8.30
N LEU A 83 0.27 10.50 -7.44
CA LEU A 83 1.68 10.83 -7.71
C LEU A 83 2.24 10.10 -8.92
N VAL A 84 1.86 8.84 -9.11
CA VAL A 84 2.25 8.08 -10.31
C VAL A 84 1.61 8.68 -11.55
N HIS A 85 0.34 9.10 -11.48
CA HIS A 85 -0.29 9.88 -12.57
C HIS A 85 0.52 11.14 -12.90
N ILE A 86 0.95 11.91 -11.90
CA ILE A 86 1.78 13.13 -12.11
C ILE A 86 3.07 12.81 -12.88
N GLU A 87 3.74 11.70 -12.55
CA GLU A 87 4.99 11.29 -13.20
C GLU A 87 4.77 10.78 -14.64
N ARG A 88 3.68 10.04 -14.86
CA ARG A 88 3.37 9.41 -16.16
C ARG A 88 2.75 10.39 -17.15
N GLY A 89 2.15 11.46 -16.64
CA GLY A 89 1.52 12.50 -17.45
C GLY A 89 0.05 12.19 -17.75
N PRO A 90 -0.57 12.96 -18.66
CA PRO A 90 -2.02 12.91 -18.85
C PRO A 90 -2.51 11.53 -19.30
N VAL A 91 -3.59 11.06 -18.66
CA VAL A 91 -4.28 9.83 -19.05
C VAL A 91 -4.77 9.94 -20.51
N PRO A 92 -4.55 8.91 -21.35
CA PRO A 92 -5.01 8.90 -22.74
C PRO A 92 -6.53 9.11 -22.86
N SER A 93 -6.98 9.80 -23.91
CA SER A 93 -8.41 10.03 -24.15
C SER A 93 -9.16 8.79 -24.66
N ASN A 94 -8.45 7.81 -25.22
CA ASN A 94 -9.04 6.56 -25.65
C ASN A 94 -9.35 5.68 -24.42
N PRO A 95 -10.61 5.23 -24.22
CA PRO A 95 -11.00 4.49 -23.01
C PRO A 95 -10.18 3.22 -22.76
N LYS A 96 -9.84 2.46 -23.79
CA LYS A 96 -9.05 1.23 -23.65
C LYS A 96 -7.62 1.52 -23.19
N PHE A 97 -7.03 2.61 -23.69
CA PHE A 97 -5.70 3.02 -23.24
C PHE A 97 -5.72 3.67 -21.85
N ALA A 98 -6.80 4.35 -21.49
CA ALA A 98 -7.01 4.83 -20.13
C ALA A 98 -7.09 3.68 -19.12
N GLU A 99 -7.85 2.62 -19.41
CA GLU A 99 -7.93 1.44 -18.54
C GLU A 99 -6.56 0.78 -18.32
N ILE A 100 -5.78 0.61 -19.40
CA ILE A 100 -4.41 0.08 -19.31
C ILE A 100 -3.51 1.01 -18.48
N GLU A 101 -3.67 2.32 -18.63
CA GLU A 101 -2.92 3.31 -17.86
C GLU A 101 -3.22 3.20 -16.37
N GLU A 102 -4.49 3.08 -15.97
CA GLU A 102 -4.89 2.87 -14.57
C GLU A 102 -4.30 1.57 -14.00
N GLU A 103 -4.29 0.47 -14.76
CA GLU A 103 -3.66 -0.78 -14.32
C GLU A 103 -2.15 -0.64 -14.07
N ILE A 104 -1.45 0.10 -14.92
CA ILE A 104 -0.02 0.37 -14.78
C ILE A 104 0.23 1.30 -13.57
N VAL A 105 -0.61 2.31 -13.38
CA VAL A 105 -0.53 3.24 -12.24
C VAL A 105 -0.71 2.46 -10.94
N ASP A 106 -1.71 1.59 -10.87
CA ASP A 106 -1.97 0.71 -9.72
C ASP A 106 -0.81 -0.24 -9.44
N GLU A 107 -0.21 -0.84 -10.48
CA GLU A 107 0.99 -1.66 -10.31
C GLU A 107 2.13 -0.86 -9.68
N ILE A 108 2.47 0.30 -10.24
CA ILE A 108 3.60 1.11 -9.77
C ILE A 108 3.34 1.60 -8.34
N ALA A 109 2.15 2.13 -8.06
CA ALA A 109 1.79 2.62 -6.74
C ALA A 109 1.84 1.50 -5.69
N SER A 110 1.30 0.33 -6.01
CA SER A 110 1.30 -0.82 -5.11
C SER A 110 2.71 -1.36 -4.84
N ARG A 111 3.60 -1.40 -5.84
CA ARG A 111 5.02 -1.78 -5.65
C ARG A 111 5.78 -0.79 -4.78
N ARG A 112 5.48 0.51 -4.87
CA ARG A 112 6.10 1.52 -4.01
C ARG A 112 5.64 1.38 -2.57
N LEU A 113 4.34 1.22 -2.36
CA LEU A 113 3.75 1.10 -1.02
C LEU A 113 4.09 -0.23 -0.34
N ILE A 114 4.18 -1.32 -1.10
CA ILE A 114 4.33 -2.68 -0.61
C ILE A 114 5.64 -3.25 -1.14
N ALA A 115 6.72 -3.02 -0.38
CA ALA A 115 7.98 -3.69 -0.60
C ALA A 115 7.78 -5.21 -0.49
N PHE A 116 8.51 -5.97 -1.32
CA PHE A 116 8.35 -7.43 -1.35
C PHE A 116 8.68 -8.08 0.00
N ASP A 117 9.73 -7.60 0.68
CA ASP A 117 10.13 -8.09 2.00
C ASP A 117 9.05 -7.86 3.07
N ASP A 118 8.36 -6.70 3.03
CA ASP A 118 7.24 -6.39 3.92
C ASP A 118 6.04 -7.31 3.66
N LEU A 119 5.75 -7.61 2.38
CA LEU A 119 4.70 -8.56 1.99
C LEU A 119 5.00 -9.96 2.50
N VAL A 120 6.24 -10.44 2.31
CA VAL A 120 6.72 -11.73 2.80
C VAL A 120 6.64 -11.82 4.32
N ALA A 121 7.13 -10.81 5.03
CA ALA A 121 7.06 -10.76 6.50
C ALA A 121 5.61 -10.80 6.99
N THR A 122 4.72 -10.03 6.35
CA THR A 122 3.29 -10.00 6.69
C THR A 122 2.63 -11.36 6.50
N ILE A 123 2.90 -12.04 5.38
CA ILE A 123 2.34 -13.37 5.12
C ILE A 123 2.94 -14.40 6.08
N ARG A 124 4.23 -14.36 6.36
CA ARG A 124 4.87 -15.30 7.30
C ARG A 124 4.31 -15.19 8.71
N GLU A 125 4.04 -13.97 9.18
CA GLU A 125 3.45 -13.73 10.51
C GLU A 125 1.98 -14.12 10.59
N CYS A 126 1.26 -14.09 9.46
CA CYS A 126 -0.16 -14.47 9.40
C CYS A 126 -0.46 -15.29 8.14
N PRO A 127 0.03 -16.54 8.04
CA PRO A 127 0.00 -17.30 6.78
C PRO A 127 -1.40 -17.71 6.35
N ASN A 128 -2.32 -17.82 7.32
CA ASN A 128 -3.74 -18.11 7.09
C ASN A 128 -4.63 -16.85 7.17
N GLY A 129 -4.03 -15.65 7.13
CA GLY A 129 -4.76 -14.39 7.18
C GLY A 129 -5.59 -14.15 5.92
N ALA A 130 -6.75 -13.49 6.08
CA ALA A 130 -7.51 -12.98 4.94
C ALA A 130 -6.78 -11.77 4.30
N PRO A 131 -6.99 -11.49 3.00
CA PRO A 131 -6.35 -10.34 2.33
C PRO A 131 -6.58 -8.99 3.03
N SER A 132 -7.74 -8.79 3.66
CA SER A 132 -8.03 -7.57 4.45
C SER A 132 -7.12 -7.42 5.67
N ALA A 133 -6.79 -8.52 6.34
CA ALA A 133 -5.87 -8.50 7.48
C ALA A 133 -4.44 -8.18 7.03
N TRP A 134 -4.00 -8.73 5.89
CA TRP A 134 -2.70 -8.39 5.32
C TRP A 134 -2.63 -6.93 4.88
N ALA A 135 -3.67 -6.42 4.20
CA ALA A 135 -3.74 -5.01 3.78
C ALA A 135 -3.64 -4.07 4.99
N TYR A 136 -4.36 -4.36 6.07
CA TYR A 136 -4.29 -3.60 7.31
C TYR A 136 -2.87 -3.56 7.90
N ARG A 137 -2.18 -4.71 7.99
CA ARG A 137 -0.80 -4.80 8.51
C ARG A 137 0.22 -4.10 7.62
N LEU A 138 -0.01 -4.12 6.31
CA LEU A 138 0.79 -3.38 5.32
C LEU A 138 0.43 -1.88 5.26
N TRP A 139 -0.60 -1.46 5.98
CA TRP A 139 -1.06 -0.08 6.05
C TRP A 139 -1.53 0.47 4.69
N VAL A 140 -2.19 -0.40 3.92
CA VAL A 140 -2.76 -0.14 2.59
C VAL A 140 -4.22 -0.56 2.54
N ASP A 141 -4.95 -0.12 1.52
CA ASP A 141 -6.27 -0.66 1.21
C ASP A 141 -6.20 -1.99 0.45
N ARG A 142 -7.36 -2.65 0.37
CA ARG A 142 -7.49 -3.95 -0.30
C ARG A 142 -7.20 -3.87 -1.81
N PRO A 143 -7.75 -2.90 -2.59
CA PRO A 143 -7.42 -2.79 -4.00
C PRO A 143 -5.92 -2.64 -4.28
N THR A 144 -5.19 -1.87 -3.47
CA THR A 144 -3.73 -1.71 -3.60
C THR A 144 -3.00 -3.04 -3.40
N LEU A 145 -3.41 -3.82 -2.39
CA LEU A 145 -2.84 -5.16 -2.16
C LEU A 145 -3.16 -6.13 -3.31
N GLU A 146 -4.38 -6.09 -3.84
CA GLU A 146 -4.80 -6.90 -4.98
C GLU A 146 -4.01 -6.55 -6.25
N ALA A 147 -3.77 -5.27 -6.52
CA ALA A 147 -2.89 -4.83 -7.59
C ALA A 147 -1.46 -5.36 -7.43
N ARG A 148 -0.94 -5.39 -6.19
CA ARG A 148 0.38 -5.97 -5.90
C ARG A 148 0.43 -7.47 -6.19
N PHE A 149 -0.62 -8.20 -5.80
CA PHE A 149 -0.74 -9.64 -6.05
C PHE A 149 -0.90 -9.97 -7.53
N LYS A 150 -1.74 -9.23 -8.26
CA LYS A 150 -1.97 -9.39 -9.71
C LYS A 150 -0.67 -9.29 -10.50
N ASN A 151 0.28 -8.47 -10.02
CA ASN A 151 1.53 -8.18 -10.70
C ASN A 151 2.76 -8.76 -9.98
N LEU A 152 2.62 -9.85 -9.23
CA LEU A 152 3.80 -10.55 -8.68
C LEU A 152 4.66 -11.10 -9.82
N ARG A 153 5.98 -10.97 -9.66
CA ARG A 153 6.93 -11.66 -10.54
C ARG A 153 6.97 -13.15 -10.18
N GLN A 154 7.35 -14.00 -11.13
CA GLN A 154 7.43 -15.45 -10.92
C GLN A 154 8.22 -15.85 -9.65
N GLN A 155 9.38 -15.24 -9.42
CA GLN A 155 10.20 -15.47 -8.22
C GLN A 155 9.51 -15.03 -6.92
N GLU A 156 8.68 -13.98 -6.99
CA GLU A 156 7.91 -13.50 -5.84
C GLU A 156 6.78 -14.48 -5.49
N ILE A 157 6.14 -15.06 -6.51
CA ILE A 157 5.11 -16.11 -6.34
C ILE A 157 5.73 -17.34 -5.67
N GLU A 158 6.84 -17.85 -6.21
CA GLU A 158 7.53 -19.04 -5.69
C GLU A 158 7.94 -18.86 -4.21
N ALA A 159 8.45 -17.69 -3.85
CA ALA A 159 8.82 -17.38 -2.48
C ALA A 159 7.59 -17.32 -1.53
N ILE A 160 6.48 -16.74 -1.98
CA ILE A 160 5.23 -16.71 -1.19
C ILE A 160 4.66 -18.13 -1.00
N ASP A 161 4.67 -18.95 -2.05
CA ASP A 161 4.17 -20.32 -1.99
C ASP A 161 5.01 -21.17 -1.04
N ALA A 162 6.34 -21.04 -1.08
CA ALA A 162 7.24 -21.73 -0.14
C ALA A 162 6.91 -21.40 1.32
N ILE A 163 6.65 -20.13 1.65
CA ILE A 163 6.28 -19.69 3.01
C ILE A 163 4.96 -20.32 3.44
N LYS A 164 3.96 -20.35 2.55
CA LYS A 164 2.66 -20.96 2.85
C LYS A 164 2.78 -22.46 3.08
N THR A 165 3.58 -23.15 2.26
CA THR A 165 3.85 -24.59 2.44
C THR A 165 4.53 -24.88 3.77
N GLU A 166 5.55 -24.08 4.13
CA GLU A 166 6.23 -24.20 5.43
C GLU A 166 5.26 -24.01 6.60
N ALA A 167 4.43 -22.98 6.55
CA ALA A 167 3.42 -22.72 7.59
C ALA A 167 2.38 -23.86 7.72
N GLN A 168 1.93 -24.42 6.60
CA GLN A 168 1.02 -25.56 6.59
C GLN A 168 1.67 -26.81 7.21
N TYR A 169 2.94 -27.06 6.92
CA TYR A 169 3.69 -28.17 7.50
C TYR A 169 3.82 -28.03 9.02
N LEU A 170 4.18 -26.84 9.51
CA LEU A 170 4.28 -26.56 10.94
C LEU A 170 2.94 -26.74 11.65
N THR A 171 1.85 -26.24 11.06
CA THR A 171 0.49 -26.39 11.62
C THR A 171 0.13 -27.87 11.80
N ARG A 172 0.33 -28.69 10.76
CA ARG A 172 0.07 -30.15 10.82
C ARG A 172 0.92 -30.85 11.87
N SER A 173 2.18 -30.44 12.03
CA SER A 173 3.09 -31.02 13.00
C SER A 173 2.65 -30.72 14.43
N VAL A 174 2.21 -29.49 14.70
CA VAL A 174 1.65 -29.08 15.99
C VAL A 174 0.36 -29.86 16.30
N ASP A 175 -0.55 -29.99 15.33
CA ASP A 175 -1.78 -30.78 15.49
C ASP A 175 -1.50 -32.26 15.82
N LEU A 176 -0.48 -32.85 15.19
CA LEU A 176 -0.06 -34.22 15.47
C LEU A 176 0.47 -34.35 16.90
N ILE A 177 1.31 -33.42 17.36
CA ILE A 177 1.83 -33.42 18.73
C ILE A 177 0.68 -33.30 19.75
N HIS A 178 -0.31 -32.45 19.49
CA HIS A 178 -1.47 -32.31 20.36
C HIS A 178 -2.31 -33.59 20.44
N LYS A 179 -2.50 -34.31 19.33
CA LYS A 179 -3.20 -35.60 19.32
C LYS A 179 -2.47 -36.65 20.13
N LEU A 180 -1.16 -36.81 19.90
CA LEU A 180 -0.34 -37.79 20.63
C LEU A 180 -0.36 -37.55 22.15
N ARG A 181 -0.40 -36.28 22.59
CA ARG A 181 -0.52 -35.92 24.01
C ARG A 181 -1.92 -36.11 24.60
N ALA A 182 -2.96 -36.19 23.79
CA ALA A 182 -4.33 -36.40 24.24
C ALA A 182 -4.67 -37.90 24.41
N ASP A 183 -3.87 -38.77 23.80
CA ASP A 183 -4.00 -40.23 23.85
C ASP A 183 -3.12 -40.86 24.97
N GLU A 184 -2.35 -40.05 25.72
CA GLU A 184 -1.59 -40.42 26.94
C GLU A 184 -2.38 -40.09 28.22
#